data_AF-A0A8B3NZ23-F1
#
_entry.id   AF-A0A8B3NZ23-F1
#
_cell.length_a   1.000
_cell.length_b   1.000
_cell.length_c   1.000
_cell.angle_alpha   90.00
_cell.angle_beta   90.00
_cell.angle_gamma   90.00
#
_symmetry.space_group_name_H-M   'P 1'
#
loop_
_entity.id
_entity.type
_entity.pdbx_description
1 polymer ?
#
loop_
_entity_poly.entity_id
_entity_poly.type
_entity_poly.pdbx_seq_one_letter_code
_entity_poly.pdbx_strand_id
1 'polypeptide(L)'
;MQKAQDDYIEAHPNVDYDRFVTLHLPMDARFEFNVGDLAVSARELLTMLAEKDPDMAETAVAIRNEFYAGDDTNDHVGLGFDPPDPNRPSREELAEKRRARAKLKPERDAEIRKFFELHERSDESHDEWAAIAAPARAAVAAERLAVRHRSKALDRDWDAFVIQRETWPPEQRERLEQEARTRLKQQEDELDRESQRVADKYSDLLDQAYASIEPKAEKP
;
A
#
# COMPACT_ATOMS: atom_id res chain seq x y z
N MET A 1 14.26 -30.51 -16.36
CA MET A 1 13.46 -29.28 -16.24
C MET A 1 14.13 -28.15 -16.98
N GLN A 2 15.39 -27.79 -16.65
CA GLN A 2 16.18 -26.77 -17.36
C GLN A 2 16.06 -26.82 -18.90
N LYS A 3 16.35 -28.00 -19.49
CA LYS A 3 16.40 -28.13 -20.95
C LYS A 3 15.06 -27.89 -21.67
N ALA A 4 13.95 -28.29 -21.07
CA ALA A 4 12.62 -28.06 -21.66
C ALA A 4 12.16 -26.59 -21.51
N GLN A 5 12.74 -25.84 -20.56
CA GLN A 5 12.51 -24.42 -20.35
C GLN A 5 13.38 -23.59 -21.30
N ASP A 6 14.65 -23.99 -21.46
CA ASP A 6 15.58 -23.39 -22.43
C ASP A 6 15.07 -23.55 -23.88
N ASP A 7 14.59 -24.75 -24.24
CA ASP A 7 14.03 -25.05 -25.58
C ASP A 7 12.72 -24.28 -25.85
N TYR A 8 11.97 -23.90 -24.80
CA TYR A 8 10.72 -23.13 -24.91
C TYR A 8 10.98 -21.61 -25.07
N ILE A 9 11.99 -21.09 -24.34
CA ILE A 9 12.50 -19.70 -24.44
C ILE A 9 13.09 -19.44 -25.83
N GLU A 10 13.77 -20.42 -26.40
CA GLU A 10 14.34 -20.35 -27.76
C GLU A 10 13.25 -20.33 -28.86
N ALA A 11 12.07 -20.89 -28.58
CA ALA A 11 10.94 -20.96 -29.52
C ALA A 11 9.95 -19.78 -29.43
N HIS A 12 9.97 -19.00 -28.35
CA HIS A 12 9.07 -17.87 -28.12
C HIS A 12 9.86 -16.64 -27.63
N PRO A 13 10.60 -15.97 -28.53
CA PRO A 13 11.66 -15.01 -28.17
C PRO A 13 11.20 -13.73 -27.44
N ASN A 14 9.91 -13.57 -27.13
CA ASN A 14 9.33 -12.35 -26.58
C ASN A 14 8.63 -12.49 -25.21
N VAL A 15 8.75 -13.60 -24.46
CA VAL A 15 7.78 -13.82 -23.36
C VAL A 15 8.36 -14.45 -22.09
N ASP A 16 9.31 -13.79 -21.42
CA ASP A 16 9.44 -13.88 -19.94
C ASP A 16 10.35 -12.77 -19.39
N TYR A 17 9.90 -11.51 -19.47
CA TYR A 17 10.55 -10.40 -18.77
C TYR A 17 9.60 -9.81 -17.73
N ASP A 18 10.18 -9.39 -16.60
CA ASP A 18 9.43 -8.80 -15.50
C ASP A 18 8.66 -7.57 -15.99
N ARG A 19 7.34 -7.61 -15.85
CA ARG A 19 6.45 -6.50 -16.19
C ARG A 19 6.22 -5.54 -15.03
N PHE A 20 6.78 -5.84 -13.87
CA PHE A 20 6.72 -5.00 -12.67
C PHE A 20 8.11 -4.73 -12.10
N VAL A 21 8.26 -3.53 -11.54
CA VAL A 21 9.34 -3.21 -10.63
C VAL A 21 8.75 -3.13 -9.22
N THR A 22 9.27 -3.96 -8.33
CA THR A 22 8.80 -4.06 -6.94
C THR A 22 9.79 -3.40 -5.99
N LEU A 23 9.32 -2.40 -5.27
CA LEU A 23 10.02 -1.82 -4.13
C LEU A 23 9.66 -2.60 -2.86
N HIS A 24 10.61 -3.39 -2.39
CA HIS A 24 10.47 -4.13 -1.13
C HIS A 24 10.49 -3.17 0.07
N LEU A 25 9.38 -3.13 0.80
CA LEU A 25 9.27 -2.31 2.00
C LEU A 25 9.84 -3.05 3.21
N PRO A 26 10.41 -2.33 4.20
CA PRO A 26 10.75 -2.94 5.48
C PRO A 26 9.51 -3.62 6.07
N MET A 27 9.71 -4.84 6.58
CA MET A 27 8.63 -5.67 7.11
C MET A 27 7.78 -4.94 8.16
N ASP A 28 8.41 -4.16 9.03
CA ASP A 28 7.74 -3.31 10.01
C ASP A 28 6.82 -2.26 9.37
N ALA A 29 7.21 -1.67 8.24
CA ALA A 29 6.38 -0.70 7.53
C ALA A 29 5.16 -1.39 6.90
N ARG A 30 5.36 -2.55 6.29
CA ARG A 30 4.28 -3.39 5.74
C ARG A 30 3.20 -3.69 6.77
N PHE A 31 3.62 -4.11 7.96
CA PHE A 31 2.69 -4.41 9.05
C PHE A 31 2.06 -3.16 9.67
N GLU A 32 2.81 -2.07 9.83
CA GLU A 32 2.30 -0.82 10.42
C GLU A 32 1.22 -0.20 9.53
N PHE A 33 1.48 -0.12 8.23
CA PHE A 33 0.57 0.51 7.26
C PHE A 33 -0.44 -0.46 6.64
N ASN A 34 -0.35 -1.74 6.99
CA ASN A 34 -1.20 -2.81 6.45
C ASN A 34 -1.16 -2.86 4.92
N VAL A 35 0.06 -2.94 4.38
CA VAL A 35 0.36 -2.99 2.94
C VAL A 35 1.40 -4.06 2.64
N GLY A 36 1.41 -4.60 1.43
CA GLY A 36 2.51 -5.39 0.89
C GLY A 36 3.64 -4.52 0.32
N ASP A 37 4.44 -5.09 -0.58
CA ASP A 37 5.46 -4.32 -1.30
C ASP A 37 4.80 -3.42 -2.35
N LEU A 38 5.50 -2.37 -2.78
CA LEU A 38 4.98 -1.46 -3.81
C LEU A 38 5.38 -1.97 -5.18
N ALA A 39 4.42 -2.35 -6.00
CA ALA A 39 4.63 -2.74 -7.39
C ALA A 39 4.21 -1.60 -8.34
N VAL A 40 5.00 -1.41 -9.39
CA VAL A 40 4.75 -0.47 -10.48
C VAL A 40 5.00 -1.21 -11.79
N SER A 41 4.09 -1.12 -12.77
CA SER A 41 4.37 -1.70 -14.08
C SER A 41 5.59 -1.04 -14.73
N ALA A 42 6.39 -1.84 -15.44
CA ALA A 42 7.53 -1.35 -16.19
C ALA A 42 7.11 -0.27 -17.19
N ARG A 43 5.92 -0.40 -17.78
CA ARG A 43 5.32 0.62 -18.66
C ARG A 43 5.15 1.97 -17.97
N GLU A 44 4.59 1.97 -16.76
CA GLU A 44 4.38 3.18 -15.96
C GLU A 44 5.72 3.79 -15.53
N LEU A 45 6.67 2.95 -15.08
CA LEU A 45 8.01 3.40 -14.71
C LEU A 45 8.74 4.09 -15.86
N LEU A 46 8.68 3.51 -17.06
CA LEU A 46 9.29 4.09 -18.26
C LEU A 46 8.60 5.39 -18.68
N THR A 47 7.28 5.49 -18.49
CA THR A 47 6.54 6.74 -18.72
C THR A 47 6.98 7.83 -17.74
N MET A 48 7.04 7.52 -16.44
CA MET A 48 7.54 8.46 -15.41
C MET A 48 9.00 8.88 -15.65
N LEU A 49 9.86 7.96 -16.11
CA LEU A 49 11.25 8.29 -16.44
C LEU A 49 11.32 9.29 -17.60
N ALA A 50 10.52 9.07 -18.65
CA ALA A 50 10.50 9.97 -19.81
C ALA A 50 10.00 11.38 -19.46
N GLU A 51 9.07 11.49 -18.51
CA GLU A 51 8.57 12.78 -18.03
C GLU A 51 9.58 13.53 -17.16
N LYS A 52 10.32 12.79 -16.32
CA LYS A 52 11.29 13.38 -15.38
C LYS A 52 12.64 13.70 -15.99
N ASP A 53 13.04 12.98 -17.03
CA ASP A 53 14.34 13.11 -17.67
C ASP A 53 14.19 13.26 -19.19
N PRO A 54 14.12 14.51 -19.70
CA PRO A 54 13.98 14.78 -21.13
C PRO A 54 15.09 14.17 -21.99
N ASP A 55 16.30 14.00 -21.44
CA ASP A 55 17.44 13.43 -22.16
C ASP A 55 17.26 11.92 -22.38
N MET A 56 16.51 11.24 -21.50
CA MET A 56 16.20 9.81 -21.59
C MET A 56 14.83 9.51 -22.20
N ALA A 57 14.01 10.54 -22.43
CA ALA A 57 12.60 10.39 -22.81
C ALA A 57 12.40 9.56 -24.08
N GLU A 58 13.16 9.86 -25.14
CA GLU A 58 13.04 9.13 -26.41
C GLU A 58 13.37 7.63 -26.23
N THR A 59 14.42 7.33 -25.47
CA THR A 59 14.85 5.94 -25.20
C THR A 59 13.83 5.20 -24.35
N ALA A 60 13.33 5.84 -23.28
CA ALA A 60 12.34 5.25 -22.38
C ALA A 60 11.01 4.98 -23.11
N VAL A 61 10.54 5.91 -23.94
CA VAL A 61 9.33 5.73 -24.76
C VAL A 61 9.51 4.63 -25.81
N ALA A 62 10.68 4.54 -26.43
CA ALA A 62 10.98 3.47 -27.39
C ALA A 62 10.91 2.09 -26.73
N ILE A 63 11.57 1.90 -25.57
CA ILE A 63 11.52 0.64 -24.81
C ILE A 63 10.08 0.32 -24.40
N ARG A 64 9.36 1.33 -23.89
CA ARG A 64 7.96 1.18 -23.47
C ARG A 64 7.08 0.68 -24.61
N ASN A 65 7.19 1.29 -25.78
CA ASN A 65 6.30 0.95 -26.90
C ASN A 65 6.67 -0.39 -27.55
N GLU A 66 7.96 -0.76 -27.55
CA GLU A 66 8.42 -2.01 -28.18
C GLU A 66 8.17 -3.24 -27.29
N PHE A 67 8.37 -3.13 -25.97
CA PHE A 67 8.33 -4.28 -25.05
C PHE A 67 7.17 -4.26 -24.06
N TYR A 68 6.59 -3.09 -23.79
CA TYR A 68 5.50 -2.94 -22.82
C TYR A 68 4.35 -2.17 -23.44
N ALA A 69 3.97 -2.58 -24.66
CA ALA A 69 3.07 -1.84 -25.55
C ALA A 69 1.66 -1.64 -24.98
N GLY A 70 1.31 -2.31 -23.87
CA GLY A 70 -0.05 -2.35 -23.34
C GLY A 70 -0.87 -3.48 -23.95
N ASP A 71 -0.21 -4.52 -24.46
CA ASP A 71 -0.86 -5.73 -24.96
C ASP A 71 -1.07 -6.79 -23.86
N ASP A 72 -0.44 -6.61 -22.69
CA ASP A 72 -0.64 -7.41 -21.49
C ASP A 72 -1.41 -6.64 -20.42
N THR A 73 -2.26 -7.33 -19.66
CA THR A 73 -3.00 -6.75 -18.55
C THR A 73 -2.10 -6.10 -17.50
N ASN A 74 -0.91 -6.65 -17.27
CA ASN A 74 0.05 -6.18 -16.28
C ASN A 74 0.70 -4.85 -16.68
N ASP A 75 0.73 -4.51 -17.97
CA ASP A 75 1.25 -3.21 -18.43
C ASP A 75 0.36 -2.05 -17.98
N HIS A 76 -0.94 -2.33 -17.73
CA HIS A 76 -1.95 -1.37 -17.31
C HIS A 76 -2.16 -1.35 -15.79
N VAL A 77 -1.57 -2.30 -15.06
CA VAL A 77 -1.58 -2.30 -13.60
C VAL A 77 -0.62 -1.21 -13.14
N GLY A 78 -1.18 -0.06 -12.77
CA GLY A 78 -0.41 1.09 -12.30
C GLY A 78 0.25 0.87 -10.93
N LEU A 79 0.52 1.96 -10.24
CA LEU A 79 1.16 1.95 -8.92
C LEU A 79 0.22 1.39 -7.84
N GLY A 80 0.62 0.29 -7.21
CA GLY A 80 -0.20 -0.38 -6.19
C GLY A 80 0.64 -1.12 -5.13
N PHE A 81 0.11 -1.18 -3.91
CA PHE A 81 0.68 -2.07 -2.90
C PHE A 81 0.12 -3.47 -3.10
N ASP A 82 0.98 -4.47 -2.99
CA ASP A 82 0.57 -5.87 -2.85
C ASP A 82 -0.36 -6.04 -1.64
N PRO A 83 -1.14 -7.13 -1.62
CA PRO A 83 -1.94 -7.47 -0.45
C PRO A 83 -1.08 -7.52 0.83
N PRO A 84 -1.64 -7.10 1.98
CA PRO A 84 -0.95 -7.19 3.24
C PRO A 84 -0.63 -8.64 3.61
N ASP A 85 0.47 -8.84 4.33
CA ASP A 85 0.90 -10.15 4.79
C ASP A 85 -0.12 -10.76 5.76
N PRO A 86 -0.57 -12.01 5.53
CA PRO A 86 -1.53 -12.68 6.42
C PRO A 86 -0.99 -12.95 7.82
N ASN A 87 0.32 -12.99 8.02
CA ASN A 87 0.98 -13.25 9.30
C ASN A 87 1.34 -11.95 10.04
N ARG A 88 0.49 -10.92 9.92
CA ARG A 88 0.69 -9.63 10.56
C ARG A 88 0.77 -9.79 12.10
N PRO A 89 1.76 -9.18 12.77
CA PRO A 89 1.80 -9.10 14.22
C PRO A 89 0.56 -8.40 14.79
N SER A 90 0.22 -8.73 16.04
CA SER A 90 -0.85 -8.05 16.77
C SER A 90 -0.55 -6.56 16.95
N ARG A 91 -1.60 -5.75 17.16
CA ARG A 91 -1.43 -4.33 17.47
C ARG A 91 -0.62 -4.07 18.74
N GLU A 92 -0.64 -4.99 19.70
CA GLU A 92 0.22 -4.93 20.90
C GLU A 92 1.70 -5.04 20.52
N GLU A 93 2.07 -6.04 19.72
CA GLU A 93 3.45 -6.21 19.24
C GLU A 93 3.91 -5.02 18.38
N LEU A 94 3.02 -4.49 17.54
CA LEU A 94 3.30 -3.28 16.77
C LEU A 94 3.50 -2.05 17.67
N ALA A 95 2.73 -1.92 18.76
CA ALA A 95 2.89 -0.85 19.73
C ALA A 95 4.24 -0.93 20.46
N GLU A 96 4.69 -2.13 20.82
CA GLU A 96 6.03 -2.35 21.39
C GLU A 96 7.14 -1.91 20.42
N LYS A 97 7.02 -2.31 19.14
CA LYS A 97 7.97 -1.89 18.09
C LYS A 97 7.93 -0.38 17.84
N ARG A 98 6.74 0.25 17.79
CA ARG A 98 6.59 1.71 17.67
C ARG A 98 7.31 2.43 18.80
N ARG A 99 7.11 1.96 20.05
CA ARG A 99 7.78 2.53 21.22
C ARG A 99 9.29 2.39 21.15
N ALA A 100 9.82 1.27 20.66
CA ALA A 100 11.25 1.11 20.43
C ALA A 100 11.77 2.11 19.37
N ARG A 101 11.09 2.23 18.22
CA ARG A 101 11.45 3.17 17.15
C ARG A 101 11.35 4.64 17.58
N ALA A 102 10.39 4.98 18.44
CA ALA A 102 10.20 6.33 18.94
C ALA A 102 11.44 6.90 19.67
N LYS A 103 12.28 6.03 20.25
CA LYS A 103 13.55 6.43 20.89
C LYS A 103 14.55 7.04 19.88
N LEU A 104 14.52 6.58 18.63
CA LEU A 104 15.41 7.02 17.55
C LEU A 104 14.79 8.14 16.70
N LYS A 105 13.51 8.47 16.93
CA LYS A 105 12.77 9.46 16.14
C LYS A 105 13.43 10.84 16.14
N PRO A 106 13.93 11.39 17.27
CA PRO A 106 14.54 12.73 17.26
C PRO A 106 15.75 12.83 16.32
N GLU A 107 16.59 11.80 16.28
CA GLU A 107 17.77 11.73 15.42
C GLU A 107 17.36 11.64 13.94
N ARG A 108 16.42 10.74 13.61
CA ARG A 108 15.88 10.60 12.25
C ARG A 108 15.20 11.87 11.77
N ASP A 109 14.41 12.53 12.61
CA ASP A 109 13.73 13.79 12.27
C ASP A 109 14.74 14.93 12.02
N ALA A 110 15.91 14.91 12.64
CA ALA A 110 16.98 15.87 12.38
C ALA A 110 17.64 15.60 11.02
N GLU A 111 17.94 14.33 10.70
CA GLU A 111 18.50 13.93 9.41
C GLU A 111 17.54 14.21 8.24
N ILE A 112 16.26 13.91 8.42
CA ILE A 112 15.22 14.16 7.42
C ILE A 112 15.07 15.66 7.15
N ARG A 113 15.09 16.51 8.20
CA ARG A 113 15.05 17.97 8.03
C ARG A 113 16.24 18.48 7.23
N LYS A 114 17.45 18.01 7.56
CA LYS A 114 18.66 18.33 6.80
C LYS A 114 18.54 17.90 5.33
N PHE A 115 17.97 16.73 5.05
CA PHE A 115 17.77 16.23 3.70
C PHE A 115 16.78 17.10 2.89
N PHE A 116 15.64 17.47 3.48
CA PHE A 116 14.63 18.31 2.83
C PHE A 116 15.03 19.79 2.72
N GLU A 117 15.85 20.32 3.63
CA GLU A 117 16.47 21.64 3.48
C GLU A 117 17.43 21.71 2.27
N LEU A 118 17.91 20.55 1.81
CA LEU A 118 18.81 20.43 0.65
C LEU A 118 18.09 20.13 -0.68
N HIS A 119 16.80 19.75 -0.67
CA HIS A 119 16.09 19.29 -1.86
C HIS A 119 14.67 19.86 -1.91
N GLU A 120 14.42 20.80 -2.85
CA GLU A 120 13.09 21.31 -3.15
C GLU A 120 12.19 20.19 -3.72
N ARG A 121 10.94 20.16 -3.26
CA ARG A 121 9.89 19.23 -3.73
C ARG A 121 9.14 19.84 -4.90
N SER A 122 9.00 19.10 -6.00
CA SER A 122 7.97 19.33 -7.02
C SER A 122 6.88 18.27 -6.89
N ASP A 123 5.64 18.70 -6.74
CA ASP A 123 4.43 17.86 -6.80
C ASP A 123 3.65 18.26 -8.07
N GLU A 124 3.27 17.30 -8.92
CA GLU A 124 2.12 17.39 -9.83
C GLU A 124 1.73 15.99 -10.37
N SER A 125 0.44 15.81 -10.68
CA SER A 125 -0.34 14.57 -10.46
C SER A 125 -0.57 13.65 -11.67
N HIS A 126 -0.83 12.37 -11.35
CA HIS A 126 -1.33 11.33 -12.27
C HIS A 126 -2.88 11.41 -12.38
N ASP A 127 -3.39 11.83 -13.53
CA ASP A 127 -4.79 12.25 -13.67
C ASP A 127 -5.75 11.22 -14.30
N GLU A 128 -5.28 10.23 -15.05
CA GLU A 128 -6.18 9.41 -15.88
C GLU A 128 -6.93 8.32 -15.08
N TRP A 129 -6.24 7.61 -14.19
CA TRP A 129 -6.85 6.66 -13.25
C TRP A 129 -7.60 7.35 -12.10
N ALA A 130 -7.22 8.60 -11.79
CA ALA A 130 -7.92 9.42 -10.81
C ALA A 130 -9.36 9.69 -11.26
N ALA A 131 -9.60 9.95 -12.54
CA ALA A 131 -10.91 10.29 -13.07
C ALA A 131 -11.94 9.14 -12.96
N ILE A 132 -11.54 7.90 -13.32
CA ILE A 132 -12.44 6.73 -13.30
C ILE A 132 -12.84 6.36 -11.87
N ALA A 133 -11.87 6.34 -10.95
CA ALA A 133 -12.11 5.96 -9.56
C ALA A 133 -12.56 7.15 -8.68
N ALA A 134 -12.47 8.40 -9.14
CA ALA A 134 -12.80 9.59 -8.34
C ALA A 134 -14.22 9.56 -7.75
N PRO A 135 -15.28 9.21 -8.51
CA PRO A 135 -16.64 9.16 -7.96
C PRO A 135 -16.77 8.12 -6.84
N ALA A 136 -16.23 6.91 -7.06
CA ALA A 136 -16.22 5.85 -6.05
C ALA A 136 -15.41 6.27 -4.80
N ARG A 137 -14.23 6.89 -5.00
CA ARG A 137 -13.40 7.40 -3.90
C ARG A 137 -14.13 8.47 -3.09
N ALA A 138 -14.78 9.43 -3.76
CA ALA A 138 -15.53 10.50 -3.11
C ALA A 138 -16.70 9.94 -2.29
N ALA A 139 -17.42 8.96 -2.81
CA ALA A 139 -18.59 8.35 -2.17
C ALA A 139 -18.29 7.66 -0.84
N VAL A 140 -17.05 7.17 -0.64
CA VAL A 140 -16.60 6.54 0.62
C VAL A 140 -15.56 7.37 1.36
N ALA A 141 -15.20 8.57 0.89
CA ALA A 141 -14.07 9.34 1.40
C ALA A 141 -14.20 9.65 2.90
N ALA A 142 -15.37 10.11 3.33
CA ALA A 142 -15.64 10.43 4.73
C ALA A 142 -15.58 9.18 5.63
N GLU A 143 -16.17 8.07 5.20
CA GLU A 143 -16.14 6.79 5.94
C GLU A 143 -14.72 6.25 6.04
N ARG A 144 -13.95 6.25 4.94
CA ARG A 144 -12.53 5.84 4.95
C ARG A 144 -11.68 6.74 5.85
N LEU A 145 -11.93 8.04 5.83
CA LEU A 145 -11.23 8.99 6.71
C LEU A 145 -11.57 8.74 8.18
N ALA A 146 -12.84 8.49 8.50
CA ALA A 146 -13.28 8.15 9.85
C ALA A 146 -12.64 6.85 10.35
N VAL A 147 -12.65 5.78 9.55
CA VAL A 147 -11.98 4.50 9.84
C VAL A 147 -10.49 4.72 10.09
N ARG A 148 -9.80 5.52 9.25
CA ARG A 148 -8.38 5.86 9.46
C ARG A 148 -8.15 6.61 10.77
N HIS A 149 -9.00 7.57 11.13
CA HIS A 149 -8.89 8.29 12.39
C HIS A 149 -9.12 7.37 13.59
N ARG A 150 -10.13 6.51 13.55
CA ARG A 150 -10.38 5.50 14.59
C ARG A 150 -9.21 4.53 14.72
N SER A 151 -8.66 4.04 13.62
CA SER A 151 -7.48 3.17 13.64
C SER A 151 -6.29 3.85 14.32
N LYS A 152 -5.99 5.09 13.96
CA LYS A 152 -4.90 5.86 14.58
C LYS A 152 -5.15 6.13 16.07
N ALA A 153 -6.40 6.32 16.47
CA ALA A 153 -6.76 6.47 17.88
C ALA A 153 -6.53 5.15 18.64
N LEU A 154 -6.97 4.03 18.08
CA LEU A 154 -6.75 2.71 18.66
C LEU A 154 -5.25 2.37 18.77
N ASP A 155 -4.44 2.74 17.78
CA ASP A 155 -2.98 2.56 17.85
C ASP A 155 -2.37 3.35 19.02
N ARG A 156 -2.84 4.58 19.28
CA ARG A 156 -2.40 5.37 20.44
C ARG A 156 -2.85 4.75 21.76
N ASP A 157 -4.05 4.17 21.80
CA ASP A 157 -4.55 3.49 23.00
C ASP A 157 -3.72 2.24 23.32
N TRP A 158 -3.30 1.49 22.29
CA TRP A 158 -2.34 0.39 22.44
C TRP A 158 -0.96 0.87 22.90
N ASP A 159 -0.45 1.97 22.34
CA ASP A 159 0.82 2.57 22.76
C ASP A 159 0.76 3.00 24.24
N ALA A 160 -0.35 3.63 24.65
CA ALA A 160 -0.59 4.04 26.03
C ALA A 160 -0.68 2.83 26.97
N PHE A 161 -1.36 1.77 26.55
CA PHE A 161 -1.44 0.51 27.29
C PHE A 161 -0.05 -0.10 27.55
N VAL A 162 0.79 -0.19 26.52
CA VAL A 162 2.17 -0.72 26.64
C VAL A 162 3.01 0.10 27.61
N ILE A 163 2.80 1.41 27.69
CA ILE A 163 3.48 2.29 28.66
C ILE A 163 2.90 2.09 30.07
N GLN A 164 1.58 2.07 30.21
CA GLN A 164 0.91 1.99 31.51
C GLN A 164 1.17 0.67 32.23
N ARG A 165 1.19 -0.47 31.51
CA ARG A 165 1.40 -1.79 32.13
C ARG A 165 2.70 -1.90 32.90
N GLU A 166 3.74 -1.16 32.50
CA GLU A 166 5.03 -1.11 33.20
C GLU A 166 4.94 -0.42 34.58
N THR A 167 3.96 0.46 34.75
CA THR A 167 3.74 1.24 35.98
C THR A 167 2.75 0.60 36.94
N TRP A 168 2.08 -0.49 36.53
CA TRP A 168 1.06 -1.12 37.35
C TRP A 168 1.65 -1.91 38.52
N PRO A 169 0.99 -1.87 39.69
CA PRO A 169 1.40 -2.64 40.87
C PRO A 169 1.41 -4.15 40.55
N PRO A 170 2.44 -4.91 40.97
CA PRO A 170 2.55 -6.34 40.68
C PRO A 170 1.30 -7.14 41.06
N GLU A 171 0.68 -6.80 42.18
CA GLU A 171 -0.51 -7.46 42.72
C GLU A 171 -1.79 -7.26 41.91
N GLN A 172 -1.84 -6.24 41.04
CA GLN A 172 -3.01 -5.93 40.20
C GLN A 172 -2.74 -6.05 38.70
N ARG A 173 -1.47 -6.21 38.31
CA ARG A 173 -1.00 -6.13 36.92
C ARG A 173 -1.74 -7.10 36.00
N GLU A 174 -1.82 -8.37 36.37
CA GLU A 174 -2.45 -9.40 35.52
C GLU A 174 -3.92 -9.11 35.23
N ARG A 175 -4.68 -8.69 36.25
CA ARG A 175 -6.09 -8.32 36.09
C ARG A 175 -6.24 -7.09 35.17
N LEU A 176 -5.47 -6.04 35.44
CA LEU A 176 -5.52 -4.80 34.65
C LEU A 176 -5.08 -5.03 33.20
N GLU A 177 -4.06 -5.88 32.97
CA GLU A 177 -3.63 -6.28 31.64
C GLU A 177 -4.73 -7.00 30.88
N GLN A 178 -5.38 -7.99 31.51
CA GLN A 178 -6.43 -8.77 30.87
C GLN A 178 -7.65 -7.93 30.54
N GLU A 179 -8.08 -7.06 31.45
CA GLU A 179 -9.18 -6.12 31.24
C GLU A 179 -8.87 -5.14 30.10
N ALA A 180 -7.67 -4.55 30.09
CA ALA A 180 -7.26 -3.62 29.05
C ALA A 180 -7.14 -4.31 27.68
N ARG A 181 -6.49 -5.48 27.60
CA ARG A 181 -6.38 -6.27 26.36
C ARG A 181 -7.75 -6.62 25.80
N THR A 182 -8.67 -7.07 26.65
CA THR A 182 -10.02 -7.46 26.23
C THR A 182 -10.77 -6.25 25.66
N ARG A 183 -10.72 -5.11 26.34
CA ARG A 183 -11.33 -3.86 25.86
C ARG A 183 -10.75 -3.41 24.51
N LEU A 184 -9.42 -3.37 24.39
CA LEU A 184 -8.74 -2.95 23.18
C LEU A 184 -8.98 -3.92 22.02
N LYS A 185 -9.05 -5.22 22.30
CA LYS A 185 -9.37 -6.24 21.29
C LYS A 185 -10.80 -6.11 20.76
N GLN A 186 -11.77 -5.83 21.63
CA GLN A 186 -13.15 -5.56 21.21
C GLN A 186 -13.24 -4.33 20.28
N GLN A 187 -12.47 -3.27 20.58
CA GLN A 187 -12.38 -2.08 19.73
C GLN A 187 -11.72 -2.39 18.38
N GLU A 188 -10.71 -3.25 18.35
CA GLU A 188 -10.09 -3.75 17.13
C GLU A 188 -11.08 -4.53 16.26
N ASP A 189 -11.79 -5.51 16.85
CA ASP A 189 -12.76 -6.33 16.12
C ASP A 189 -13.94 -5.51 15.57
N GLU A 190 -14.33 -4.43 16.24
CA GLU A 190 -15.34 -3.48 15.74
C GLU A 190 -14.80 -2.68 14.55
N LEU A 191 -13.57 -2.17 14.66
CA LEU A 191 -12.91 -1.41 13.61
C LEU A 191 -12.66 -2.26 12.36
N ASP A 192 -12.30 -3.53 12.52
CA ASP A 192 -12.06 -4.44 11.39
C ASP A 192 -13.37 -4.70 10.62
N ARG A 193 -14.49 -4.92 11.32
CA ARG A 193 -15.81 -5.03 10.70
C ARG A 193 -16.22 -3.75 9.96
N GLU A 194 -15.97 -2.58 10.55
CA GLU A 194 -16.25 -1.31 9.90
C GLU A 194 -15.37 -1.10 8.65
N SER A 195 -14.09 -1.42 8.76
CA SER A 195 -13.12 -1.30 7.67
C SER A 195 -13.50 -2.19 6.51
N GLN A 196 -13.88 -3.45 6.77
CA GLN A 196 -14.32 -4.39 5.74
C GLN A 196 -15.59 -3.88 5.05
N ARG A 197 -16.59 -3.43 5.81
CA ARG A 197 -17.83 -2.86 5.24
C ARG A 197 -17.55 -1.70 4.27
N VAL A 198 -16.61 -0.81 4.63
CA VAL A 198 -16.24 0.33 3.77
C VAL A 198 -15.43 -0.12 2.55
N ALA A 199 -14.58 -1.14 2.70
CA ALA A 199 -13.82 -1.74 1.60
C ALA A 199 -14.75 -2.42 0.58
N ASP A 200 -15.69 -3.24 1.04
CA ASP A 200 -16.68 -3.92 0.20
C ASP A 200 -17.51 -2.89 -0.58
N LYS A 201 -18.04 -1.88 0.12
CA LYS A 201 -18.77 -0.77 -0.52
C LYS A 201 -17.93 -0.06 -1.58
N TYR A 202 -16.64 0.14 -1.34
CA TYR A 202 -15.76 0.77 -2.32
C TYR A 202 -15.51 -0.13 -3.53
N SER A 203 -15.32 -1.44 -3.31
CA SER A 203 -15.18 -2.44 -4.38
C SER A 203 -16.41 -2.47 -5.27
N ASP A 204 -17.61 -2.55 -4.68
CA ASP A 204 -18.87 -2.56 -5.42
C ASP A 204 -19.04 -1.31 -6.30
N LEU A 205 -18.65 -0.15 -5.79
CA LEU A 205 -18.69 1.12 -6.54
C LEU A 205 -17.68 1.16 -7.68
N LEU A 206 -16.50 0.55 -7.50
CA LEU A 206 -15.52 0.42 -8.58
C LEU A 206 -16.01 -0.55 -9.65
N ASP A 207 -16.54 -1.71 -9.28
CA ASP A 207 -17.07 -2.70 -10.23
C ASP A 207 -18.20 -2.10 -11.08
N GLN A 208 -19.09 -1.30 -10.47
CA GLN A 208 -20.12 -0.54 -11.18
C GLN A 208 -19.53 0.50 -12.14
N ALA A 209 -18.49 1.22 -11.72
CA ALA A 209 -17.82 2.22 -12.57
C ALA A 209 -17.16 1.54 -13.78
N TYR A 210 -16.48 0.41 -13.60
CA TYR A 210 -15.88 -0.35 -14.70
C TYR A 210 -16.91 -0.91 -15.67
N ALA A 211 -18.00 -1.52 -15.17
CA ALA A 211 -19.07 -2.05 -15.99
C ALA A 211 -19.78 -0.99 -16.86
N SER A 212 -19.65 0.30 -16.51
CA SER A 212 -20.18 1.42 -17.29
C SER A 212 -19.28 1.90 -18.43
N ILE A 213 -18.02 1.44 -18.45
CA ILE A 213 -16.99 1.84 -19.43
C ILE A 213 -16.70 0.70 -20.43
N GLU A 214 -16.97 -0.56 -20.06
CA GLU A 214 -16.89 -1.68 -21.01
C GLU A 214 -17.94 -1.51 -22.14
N PRO A 215 -17.54 -1.53 -23.42
CA PRO A 215 -18.49 -1.49 -24.52
C PRO A 215 -19.37 -2.73 -24.44
N LYS A 216 -20.68 -2.54 -24.34
CA LYS A 216 -21.65 -3.62 -24.55
C LYS A 216 -21.37 -4.19 -25.94
N ALA A 217 -20.66 -5.32 -25.98
CA ALA A 217 -20.53 -6.10 -27.20
C ALA A 217 -21.94 -6.46 -27.65
N GLU A 218 -22.43 -5.75 -28.68
CA GLU A 218 -23.64 -6.12 -29.38
C GLU A 218 -23.41 -7.54 -29.90
N LYS A 219 -24.14 -8.51 -29.32
CA LYS A 219 -24.18 -9.86 -29.86
C LYS A 219 -24.76 -9.79 -31.28
N PRO A 220 -24.15 -10.50 -32.25
CA PRO A 220 -24.63 -10.55 -33.62
C PRO A 220 -26.05 -11.13 -33.73
#